data_AF-A0A450X5I7-F1
#
_entry.id   AF-A0A450X5I7-F1
#
_cell.length_a   1.000
_cell.length_b   1.000
_cell.length_c   1.000
_cell.angle_alpha   90.00
_cell.angle_beta   90.00
_cell.angle_gamma   90.00
#
_symmetry.space_group_name_H-M   'P 1'
#
loop_
_entity.id
_entity.type
_entity.pdbx_description
1 polymer ?
#
loop_
_entity_poly.entity_id
_entity_poly.type
_entity_poly.pdbx_seq_one_letter_code
_entity_poly.pdbx_strand_id
1 'polypeptide(L)'
;MEDILKKCNVILVGSDTAPIKPKMYALMHNHTIVATVTSPDDSLGIQELTHHGHIIEEERFANENIPISTYQITKEKYIHLICNGNAQNLTYSQFGVDDPTLAMPLILHALAGYELARNNGMTKKRIQCLEERIMKDYLKIHQEFARETEDYWRSDGAVLAS
;
A
#
# COMPACT_ATOMS: atom_id res chain seq x y z
N MET A 1 -12.91 2.61 18.97
CA MET A 1 -12.09 3.44 18.08
C MET A 1 -11.58 4.69 18.79
N GLU A 2 -12.44 5.51 19.40
CA GLU A 2 -12.03 6.72 20.14
C GLU A 2 -10.99 6.44 21.25
N ASP A 3 -11.12 5.33 21.99
CA ASP A 3 -10.12 4.96 23.03
C ASP A 3 -8.76 4.56 22.47
N ILE A 4 -8.71 4.09 21.22
CA ILE A 4 -7.46 3.74 20.53
C ILE A 4 -6.75 5.04 20.13
N LEU A 5 -7.49 6.00 19.58
CA LEU A 5 -6.95 7.31 19.16
C LEU A 5 -6.30 8.07 20.30
N LYS A 6 -6.84 7.94 21.53
CA LYS A 6 -6.32 8.59 22.75
C LYS A 6 -5.08 7.93 23.35
N LYS A 7 -4.62 6.80 22.80
CA LYS A 7 -3.51 6.00 23.36
C LYS A 7 -2.37 5.77 22.37
N CYS A 8 -2.59 6.03 21.09
CA CYS A 8 -1.66 5.70 20.01
C CYS A 8 -0.93 6.94 19.50
N ASN A 9 0.39 6.88 19.43
CA ASN A 9 1.22 7.89 18.76
C ASN A 9 1.33 7.65 17.25
N VAL A 10 1.06 6.42 16.80
CA VAL A 10 1.08 6.00 15.40
C VAL A 10 -0.20 5.24 15.09
N ILE A 11 -0.86 5.61 13.99
CA ILE A 11 -2.11 5.01 13.53
C ILE A 11 -1.95 4.60 12.07
N LEU A 12 -2.20 3.33 11.77
CA LEU A 12 -2.21 2.79 10.42
C LEU A 12 -3.64 2.43 10.02
N VAL A 13 -4.11 3.04 8.93
CA VAL A 13 -5.46 2.83 8.40
C VAL A 13 -5.35 1.95 7.16
N GLY A 14 -5.99 0.79 7.21
CA GLY A 14 -6.03 -0.17 6.08
C GLY A 14 -7.45 -0.51 5.69
N SER A 15 -8.33 0.49 5.69
CA SER A 15 -9.75 0.33 5.35
C SER A 15 -10.11 1.26 4.20
N ASP A 16 -10.82 0.73 3.20
CA ASP A 16 -11.37 1.48 2.07
C ASP A 16 -12.59 2.35 2.44
N THR A 17 -12.75 2.65 3.73
CA THR A 17 -13.83 3.48 4.26
C THR A 17 -13.23 4.44 5.28
N ALA A 18 -13.39 5.76 5.12
CA ALA A 18 -12.88 6.78 6.04
C ALA A 18 -13.40 6.58 7.49
N PRO A 19 -12.66 5.86 8.36
CA PRO A 19 -13.21 5.40 9.64
C PRO A 19 -13.02 6.47 10.72
N ILE A 20 -12.01 7.34 10.55
CA ILE A 20 -11.70 8.46 11.42
C ILE A 20 -12.53 9.65 10.97
N LYS A 21 -13.55 10.00 11.76
CA LYS A 21 -14.40 11.17 11.48
C LYS A 21 -13.71 12.47 11.91
N PRO A 22 -14.06 13.64 11.35
CA PRO A 22 -13.41 14.92 11.65
C PRO A 22 -13.22 15.18 13.16
N LYS A 23 -14.27 14.97 13.96
CA LYS A 23 -14.24 15.14 15.42
C LYS A 23 -13.24 14.23 16.15
N MET A 24 -12.84 13.13 15.54
CA MET A 24 -12.00 12.10 16.14
C MET A 24 -10.51 12.45 16.04
N TYR A 25 -10.10 13.27 15.08
CA TYR A 25 -8.74 13.80 14.99
C TYR A 25 -8.37 14.63 16.23
N ALA A 26 -9.34 15.35 16.80
CA ALA A 26 -9.16 16.09 18.04
C ALA A 26 -8.92 15.20 19.27
N LEU A 27 -9.16 13.89 19.19
CA LEU A 27 -8.92 12.94 20.29
C LEU A 27 -7.49 12.39 20.29
N MET A 28 -6.76 12.53 19.18
CA MET A 28 -5.40 12.03 19.03
C MET A 28 -4.42 12.82 19.91
N HIS A 29 -3.27 12.21 20.22
CA HIS A 29 -2.17 12.94 20.84
C HIS A 29 -1.66 14.04 19.90
N ASN A 30 -1.11 15.11 20.47
CA ASN A 30 -0.40 16.09 19.65
C ASN A 30 0.78 15.42 18.93
N HIS A 31 0.99 15.76 17.66
CA HIS A 31 1.99 15.16 16.76
C HIS A 31 1.78 13.66 16.48
N THR A 32 0.53 13.18 16.49
CA THR A 32 0.24 11.79 16.09
C THR A 32 0.59 11.57 14.63
N ILE A 33 1.24 10.45 14.33
CA ILE A 33 1.58 10.02 12.97
C ILE A 33 0.45 9.15 12.43
N VAL A 34 -0.05 9.51 11.25
CA VAL A 34 -1.11 8.78 10.53
C VAL A 34 -0.55 8.28 9.20
N ALA A 35 -0.78 7.01 8.94
CA ALA A 35 -0.38 6.32 7.71
C ALA A 35 -1.57 5.52 7.16
N THR A 36 -1.56 5.30 5.85
CA THR A 36 -2.51 4.41 5.19
C THR A 36 -1.80 3.49 4.19
N VAL A 37 -2.37 2.31 4.00
CA VAL A 37 -1.95 1.32 2.98
C VAL A 37 -2.88 1.30 1.77
N THR A 38 -3.89 2.16 1.79
CA THR A 38 -4.91 2.39 0.77
C THR A 38 -4.94 3.88 0.38
N SER A 39 -5.77 4.28 -0.59
CA SER A 39 -5.87 5.68 -1.05
C SER A 39 -6.17 6.66 0.11
N PRO A 40 -5.46 7.81 0.20
CA PRO A 40 -5.60 8.79 1.28
C PRO A 40 -7.02 9.31 1.43
N ASP A 41 -7.63 9.65 0.31
CA ASP A 41 -8.92 10.31 0.31
C ASP A 41 -10.03 9.33 0.69
N ASP A 42 -9.92 8.08 0.24
CA ASP A 42 -10.88 7.03 0.58
C ASP A 42 -10.79 6.60 2.05
N SER A 43 -9.57 6.65 2.63
CA SER A 43 -9.27 6.07 3.94
C SER A 43 -9.23 7.10 5.07
N LEU A 44 -8.92 8.36 4.76
CA LEU A 44 -8.71 9.42 5.75
C LEU A 44 -9.56 10.67 5.46
N GLY A 45 -10.06 10.85 4.24
CA GLY A 45 -10.89 12.00 3.85
C GLY A 45 -10.14 13.34 3.89
N ILE A 46 -8.84 13.35 3.62
CA ILE A 46 -7.96 14.52 3.81
C ILE A 46 -8.39 15.71 2.94
N GLN A 47 -8.77 15.48 1.68
CA GLN A 47 -9.33 16.55 0.84
C GLN A 47 -10.59 17.19 1.44
N GLU A 48 -11.53 16.38 1.93
CA GLU A 48 -12.77 16.90 2.51
C GLU A 48 -12.48 17.67 3.82
N LEU A 49 -11.57 17.15 4.65
CA LEU A 49 -11.17 17.78 5.91
C LEU A 49 -10.48 19.13 5.69
N THR A 50 -9.61 19.23 4.68
CA THR A 50 -8.92 20.47 4.32
C THR A 50 -9.90 21.46 3.69
N HIS A 51 -10.75 21.02 2.77
CA HIS A 51 -11.74 21.86 2.10
C HIS A 51 -12.72 22.51 3.09
N HIS A 52 -13.19 21.76 4.09
CA HIS A 52 -14.11 22.26 5.13
C HIS A 52 -13.39 22.97 6.30
N GLY A 53 -12.06 23.10 6.24
CA GLY A 53 -11.27 23.76 7.28
C GLY A 53 -11.24 23.01 8.61
N HIS A 54 -11.50 21.70 8.60
CA HIS A 54 -11.35 20.85 9.79
C HIS A 54 -9.89 20.60 10.12
N ILE A 55 -9.02 20.60 9.11
CA ILE A 55 -7.58 20.55 9.24
C ILE A 55 -6.95 21.58 8.31
N ILE A 56 -5.81 22.14 8.71
CA ILE A 56 -5.06 23.14 7.95
C ILE A 56 -3.67 22.58 7.68
N GLU A 57 -3.23 22.60 6.43
CA GLU A 57 -1.87 22.17 6.08
C GLU A 57 -0.87 23.29 6.41
N GLU A 58 0.11 22.99 7.25
CA GLU A 58 1.10 23.98 7.73
C GLU A 58 2.45 23.82 7.06
N GLU A 59 2.97 22.59 7.02
CA GLU A 59 4.32 22.32 6.52
C GLU A 59 4.34 21.03 5.69
N ARG A 60 5.01 21.08 4.53
CA ARG A 60 5.36 19.93 3.71
C ARG A 60 6.86 19.70 3.75
N PHE A 61 7.30 18.65 4.43
CA PHE A 61 8.69 18.20 4.39
C PHE A 61 8.87 17.31 3.16
N ALA A 62 9.23 17.94 2.02
CA ALA A 62 9.47 17.23 0.77
C ALA A 62 10.92 16.74 0.60
N ASN A 63 11.82 17.08 1.53
CA ASN A 63 13.26 17.11 1.21
C ASN A 63 14.11 15.89 1.59
N GLU A 64 13.62 14.85 2.27
CA GLU A 64 14.44 13.63 2.45
C GLU A 64 13.60 12.34 2.44
N ASN A 65 13.78 11.54 1.38
CA ASN A 65 13.37 10.14 1.14
C ASN A 65 11.88 9.74 1.30
N ILE A 66 11.15 10.23 2.31
CA ILE A 66 9.72 9.96 2.53
C ILE A 66 9.03 11.29 2.90
N PRO A 67 8.10 11.80 2.08
CA PRO A 67 7.46 13.08 2.32
C PRO A 67 6.52 12.98 3.52
N ILE A 68 6.52 14.02 4.35
CA ILE A 68 5.64 14.14 5.51
C ILE A 68 4.94 15.49 5.44
N SER A 69 3.61 15.48 5.51
CA SER A 69 2.80 16.70 5.67
C SER A 69 2.36 16.84 7.13
N THR A 70 2.47 18.05 7.67
CA THR A 70 1.95 18.41 8.99
C THR A 70 0.63 19.16 8.82
N TYR A 71 -0.40 18.67 9.51
CA TYR A 71 -1.71 19.31 9.54
C TYR A 71 -2.06 19.76 10.95
N GLN A 72 -2.50 21.01 11.07
CA GLN A 72 -3.08 21.56 12.29
C GLN A 72 -4.56 21.18 12.39
N ILE A 73 -4.97 20.63 13.53
CA ILE A 73 -6.36 20.30 13.87
C ILE A 73 -6.97 21.40 14.73
N THR A 74 -6.20 21.89 15.70
CA THR A 74 -6.54 23.03 16.55
C THR A 74 -5.27 23.84 16.82
N LYS A 75 -5.38 25.02 17.45
CA LYS A 75 -4.23 25.91 17.73
C LYS A 75 -3.02 25.22 18.37
N GLU A 76 -3.25 24.18 19.17
CA GLU A 76 -2.21 23.46 19.92
C GLU A 76 -2.08 21.99 19.49
N LYS A 77 -2.77 21.58 18.43
CA LYS A 77 -2.83 20.17 18.02
C LYS A 77 -2.51 19.99 16.55
N TYR A 78 -1.51 19.15 16.32
CA TYR A 78 -1.00 18.80 15.02
C TYR A 78 -1.02 17.28 14.82
N ILE A 79 -1.12 16.85 13.58
CA ILE A 79 -0.89 15.48 13.14
C ILE A 79 0.09 15.48 11.96
N HIS A 80 0.75 14.34 11.75
CA HIS A 80 1.67 14.14 10.64
C HIS A 80 1.16 13.04 9.75
N LEU A 81 1.04 13.31 8.45
CA LEU A 81 0.73 12.31 7.44
C LEU A 81 1.99 11.94 6.68
N ILE A 82 2.36 10.67 6.79
CA ILE A 82 3.44 10.11 5.98
C ILE A 82 2.91 9.91 4.54
N CYS A 83 3.76 10.18 3.55
CA CYS A 83 3.46 10.12 2.12
C CYS A 83 2.31 11.03 1.69
N ASN A 84 2.03 12.09 2.45
CA ASN A 84 0.83 12.92 2.30
C ASN A 84 -0.47 12.10 2.36
N GLY A 85 -0.43 10.97 3.08
CA GLY A 85 -1.53 10.01 3.15
C GLY A 85 -1.60 9.07 1.94
N ASN A 86 -0.69 9.09 0.98
CA ASN A 86 -0.66 8.06 -0.05
C ASN A 86 -0.28 6.69 0.52
N ALA A 87 -0.77 5.64 -0.14
CA ALA A 87 -0.42 4.26 0.15
C ALA A 87 1.12 4.09 0.05
N GLN A 88 1.77 3.97 1.21
CA GLN A 88 3.24 3.97 1.31
C GLN A 88 3.86 2.79 0.53
N ASN A 89 3.13 1.66 0.53
CA ASN A 89 3.44 0.44 -0.21
C ASN A 89 3.32 0.56 -1.74
N LEU A 90 2.78 1.66 -2.26
CA LEU A 90 2.75 1.93 -3.70
C LEU A 90 3.80 2.96 -4.10
N THR A 91 4.05 3.98 -3.25
CA THR A 91 4.95 5.10 -3.60
C THR A 91 6.43 4.83 -3.28
N TYR A 92 6.74 4.11 -2.19
CA TYR A 92 8.13 3.88 -1.73
C TYR A 92 8.54 2.41 -1.75
N SER A 93 7.66 1.58 -2.29
CA SER A 93 7.89 0.16 -2.42
C SER A 93 8.83 -0.12 -3.59
N GLN A 94 10.12 -0.25 -3.30
CA GLN A 94 10.98 -1.12 -4.12
C GLN A 94 10.48 -2.57 -4.10
N PHE A 95 9.65 -2.94 -3.11
CA PHE A 95 9.01 -4.25 -2.97
C PHE A 95 8.02 -4.57 -4.10
N GLY A 96 7.48 -3.58 -4.81
CA GLY A 96 6.36 -3.81 -5.73
C GLY A 96 6.73 -4.44 -7.06
N VAL A 97 8.01 -4.43 -7.41
CA VAL A 97 8.50 -4.98 -8.68
C VAL A 97 8.73 -6.50 -8.57
N ASP A 98 9.05 -6.97 -7.37
CA ASP A 98 9.36 -8.38 -7.09
C ASP A 98 8.26 -9.10 -6.28
N ASP A 99 7.21 -8.38 -5.84
CA ASP A 99 6.10 -8.95 -5.07
C ASP A 99 5.06 -9.65 -5.99
N PRO A 100 4.87 -10.98 -5.85
CA PRO A 100 3.86 -11.77 -6.56
C PRO A 100 2.45 -11.20 -6.47
N THR A 101 2.13 -10.57 -5.33
CA THR A 101 0.80 -10.05 -5.02
C THR A 101 0.43 -8.83 -5.86
N LEU A 102 1.40 -8.19 -6.53
CA LEU A 102 1.16 -7.08 -7.47
C LEU A 102 1.21 -7.51 -8.94
N ALA A 103 2.12 -8.42 -9.31
CA ALA A 103 2.22 -8.92 -10.69
C ALA A 103 0.97 -9.74 -11.09
N MET A 104 0.43 -10.54 -10.16
CA MET A 104 -0.71 -11.41 -10.40
C MET A 104 -1.99 -10.65 -10.81
N PRO A 105 -2.46 -9.62 -10.08
CA PRO A 105 -3.59 -8.81 -10.51
C PRO A 105 -3.40 -8.15 -11.88
N LEU A 106 -2.19 -7.67 -12.20
CA LEU A 106 -1.91 -7.02 -13.49
C LEU A 106 -1.99 -8.01 -14.66
N ILE A 107 -1.39 -9.19 -14.52
CA ILE A 107 -1.46 -10.25 -15.55
C ILE A 107 -2.91 -10.70 -15.75
N LEU A 108 -3.66 -10.86 -14.64
CA LEU A 108 -5.08 -11.18 -14.69
C LEU A 108 -5.90 -10.10 -15.39
N HIS A 109 -5.63 -8.84 -15.10
CA HIS A 109 -6.32 -7.71 -15.70
C HIS A 109 -6.06 -7.65 -17.22
N ALA A 110 -4.81 -7.84 -17.64
CA ALA A 110 -4.43 -7.87 -19.06
C ALA A 110 -5.09 -9.04 -19.82
N LEU A 111 -5.11 -10.25 -19.23
CA LEU A 111 -5.74 -11.43 -19.84
C LEU A 111 -7.26 -11.32 -19.90
N ALA A 112 -7.89 -10.81 -18.86
CA ALA A 112 -9.33 -10.54 -18.86
C ALA A 112 -9.70 -9.50 -19.92
N GLY A 113 -8.92 -8.41 -20.04
CA GLY A 113 -9.08 -7.41 -21.09
C GLY A 113 -8.92 -7.99 -22.50
N TYR A 114 -7.94 -8.88 -22.71
CA TYR A 114 -7.74 -9.55 -23.99
C TYR A 114 -8.91 -10.47 -24.38
N GLU A 115 -9.44 -11.27 -23.45
CA GLU A 115 -10.60 -12.14 -23.69
C GLU A 115 -11.85 -11.31 -24.03
N LEU A 116 -12.09 -10.22 -23.28
CA LEU A 116 -13.19 -9.29 -23.55
C LEU A 116 -13.06 -8.63 -24.94
N ALA A 117 -11.86 -8.19 -25.32
CA ALA A 117 -11.59 -7.59 -26.63
C ALA A 117 -11.83 -8.55 -27.81
N ARG A 118 -11.78 -9.87 -27.55
CA ARG A 118 -12.07 -10.92 -28.54
C ARG A 118 -13.55 -11.30 -28.61
N ASN A 119 -14.43 -10.55 -27.96
CA ASN A 119 -15.85 -10.88 -27.75
C ASN A 119 -16.07 -12.23 -27.04
N ASN A 120 -15.05 -12.74 -26.34
CA ASN A 120 -15.25 -13.84 -25.42
C ASN A 120 -15.84 -13.27 -24.13
N GLY A 121 -17.07 -13.67 -23.81
CA GLY A 121 -17.67 -13.31 -22.54
C GLY A 121 -16.84 -13.84 -21.38
N MET A 122 -16.57 -12.99 -20.38
CA MET A 122 -15.86 -13.41 -19.17
C MET A 122 -16.87 -13.81 -18.09
N THR A 123 -16.88 -15.11 -17.74
CA THR A 123 -17.65 -15.59 -16.60
C THR A 123 -16.78 -15.58 -15.34
N LYS A 124 -17.40 -15.43 -14.16
CA LYS A 124 -16.69 -15.53 -12.86
C LYS A 124 -15.87 -16.81 -12.73
N LYS A 125 -16.40 -17.94 -13.23
CA LYS A 125 -15.72 -19.23 -13.25
C LYS A 125 -14.46 -19.20 -14.13
N ARG A 126 -14.53 -18.55 -15.30
CA ARG A 126 -13.37 -18.40 -16.20
C ARG A 126 -12.28 -17.54 -15.56
N ILE A 127 -12.65 -16.47 -14.86
CA ILE A 127 -11.71 -15.62 -14.11
C ILE A 127 -10.98 -16.44 -13.04
N GLN A 128 -11.71 -17.22 -12.24
CA GLN A 128 -11.11 -18.09 -11.21
C GLN A 128 -10.15 -19.12 -11.81
N CYS A 129 -10.52 -19.79 -12.90
CA CYS A 129 -9.62 -20.74 -13.56
C CYS A 129 -8.35 -20.08 -14.12
N LEU A 130 -8.44 -18.83 -14.58
CA LEU A 130 -7.27 -18.07 -15.02
C LEU A 130 -6.36 -17.72 -13.84
N GLU A 131 -6.94 -17.26 -12.73
CA GLU A 131 -6.21 -16.93 -11.50
C GLU A 131 -5.43 -18.13 -10.96
N GLU A 132 -6.09 -19.29 -10.81
CA GLU A 132 -5.44 -20.52 -10.37
C GLU A 132 -4.29 -20.94 -11.28
N ARG A 133 -4.48 -20.85 -12.61
CA ARG A 133 -3.45 -21.22 -13.58
C ARG A 133 -2.24 -20.29 -13.50
N ILE A 134 -2.47 -18.97 -13.51
CA ILE A 134 -1.40 -17.99 -13.47
C ILE A 134 -0.63 -18.12 -12.15
N MET A 135 -1.32 -18.33 -11.03
CA MET A 135 -0.67 -18.53 -9.72
C MET A 135 0.23 -19.77 -9.73
N LYS A 136 -0.26 -20.86 -10.31
CA LYS A 136 0.52 -22.10 -10.45
C LYS A 136 1.76 -21.91 -11.33
N ASP A 137 1.61 -21.25 -12.48
CA ASP A 137 2.71 -20.99 -13.40
C ASP A 137 3.75 -20.05 -12.77
N TYR A 138 3.28 -19.02 -12.06
CA TYR A 138 4.12 -18.06 -11.35
C TYR A 138 4.92 -18.71 -10.22
N LEU A 139 4.27 -19.51 -9.36
CA LEU A 139 4.96 -20.25 -8.29
C LEU A 139 6.01 -21.21 -8.84
N LYS A 140 5.73 -21.85 -9.97
CA LYS A 140 6.67 -22.76 -10.63
C LYS A 140 7.92 -22.01 -11.09
N ILE A 141 7.75 -20.85 -11.74
CA ILE A 141 8.87 -20.01 -12.20
C ILE A 141 9.73 -19.57 -11.01
N HIS A 142 9.11 -19.13 -9.91
CA HIS A 142 9.84 -18.74 -8.69
C HIS A 142 10.59 -19.90 -8.05
N GLN A 143 9.99 -21.10 -7.99
CA GLN A 143 10.66 -22.30 -7.50
C GLN A 143 11.84 -22.72 -8.39
N GLU A 144 11.71 -22.57 -9.71
CA GLU A 144 12.80 -22.80 -10.67
C GLU A 144 13.94 -21.81 -10.46
N PHE A 145 13.63 -20.51 -10.38
CA PHE A 145 14.62 -19.47 -10.14
C PHE A 145 15.33 -19.60 -8.77
N ALA A 146 14.57 -19.89 -7.71
CA ALA A 146 15.14 -20.09 -6.37
C ALA A 146 16.12 -21.27 -6.33
N ARG A 147 15.77 -22.38 -7.01
CA ARG A 147 16.65 -23.55 -7.15
C ARG A 147 17.90 -23.25 -7.97
N GLU A 148 17.77 -22.56 -9.10
CA GLU A 148 18.92 -22.13 -9.91
C GLU A 148 19.87 -21.23 -9.10
N THR A 149 19.30 -20.34 -8.28
CA THR A 149 20.07 -19.46 -7.38
C THR A 149 20.78 -20.26 -6.30
N GLU A 150 20.11 -21.22 -5.65
CA GLU A 150 20.74 -22.12 -4.66
C GLU A 150 21.88 -22.95 -5.25
N ASP A 151 21.69 -23.49 -6.46
CA ASP A 151 22.70 -24.28 -7.17
C ASP A 151 23.92 -23.42 -7.57
N TYR A 152 23.69 -22.16 -7.96
CA TYR A 152 24.75 -21.19 -8.20
C TYR A 152 25.58 -20.89 -6.94
N TRP A 153 24.94 -20.64 -5.79
CA TRP A 153 25.66 -20.40 -4.53
C TRP A 153 26.41 -21.63 -4.00
N ARG A 154 25.86 -22.84 -4.20
CA ARG A 154 26.55 -24.08 -3.83
C ARG A 154 27.75 -24.39 -4.70
N SER A 155 27.71 -24.03 -5.98
CA SER A 155 28.82 -24.23 -6.90
C SER A 155 29.97 -23.24 -6.66
N ASP A 156 29.69 -21.96 -6.39
CA ASP A 156 30.71 -20.97 -6.02
C ASP A 156 31.34 -21.25 -4.63
N GLY A 157 30.54 -21.73 -3.67
CA GLY A 157 31.05 -22.16 -2.36
C GLY A 157 31.97 -23.40 -2.41
N ALA A 158 31.83 -24.25 -3.44
CA ALA A 158 32.68 -25.41 -3.66
C ALA A 158 34.03 -25.04 -4.31
N VAL A 159 34.07 -23.97 -5.12
CA VAL A 159 35.31 -23.49 -5.78
C VAL A 159 36.26 -22.78 -4.81
N LEU A 160 35.74 -22.20 -3.72
CA LEU A 160 36.56 -21.57 -2.67
C LEU A 160 37.07 -22.55 -1.60
N ALA A 161 36.61 -23.81 -1.63
CA ALA A 161 36.96 -24.84 -0.65
C ALA A 161 37.89 -25.94 -1.21
N SER A 162 38.37 -25.80 -2.45
CA SER A 162 39.30 -26.72 -3.15
C SER A 162 40.66 -26.07 -3.39
#